data_AF-A0A1H7UF41-F1
#
_entry.id   AF-A0A1H7UF41-F1
#
_cell.length_a   1.000
_cell.length_b   1.000
_cell.length_c   1.000
_cell.angle_alpha   90.00
_cell.angle_beta   90.00
_cell.angle_gamma   90.00
#
_symmetry.space_group_name_H-M   'P 1'
#
loop_
_entity.id
_entity.type
_entity.pdbx_description
1 polymer ?
#
loop_
_entity_poly.entity_id
_entity_poly.type
_entity_poly.pdbx_seq_one_letter_code
_entity_poly.pdbx_strand_id
1 'polypeptide(L)'
;MKNLLSLLIAIQFASCTSSQKNNSSQDSVLYTEQSKTAALAGTYYYGGDPEKGPMGNIMIYPKDDTTVLFNIDLNIGPPSYNSGQLFDTLIVKNNQAIYVNNKDGSDGGCKWEVNFLGDSITIKTVDNAYDCGFGGNVSADGSYSVSDRQIPKYFITMEGDTTYFNK
;
A
#
# COMPACT_ATOMS: atom_id res chain seq x y z
N MET A 1 52.62 -52.00 -39.94
CA MET A 1 51.97 -50.83 -40.56
C MET A 1 52.24 -49.63 -39.67
N LYS A 2 52.89 -48.62 -40.23
CA LYS A 2 53.36 -47.38 -39.58
C LYS A 2 52.19 -46.40 -39.44
N ASN A 3 52.09 -45.71 -38.31
CA ASN A 3 51.47 -44.39 -38.09
C ASN A 3 52.15 -43.90 -36.78
N LEU A 4 53.10 -42.96 -36.73
CA LEU A 4 53.22 -41.62 -37.35
C LEU A 4 51.91 -40.83 -37.11
N LEU A 5 51.84 -39.67 -36.48
CA LEU A 5 52.81 -38.63 -36.17
C LEU A 5 52.14 -37.69 -35.14
N SER A 6 52.95 -37.10 -34.27
CA SER A 6 52.64 -36.08 -33.27
C SER A 6 51.84 -34.87 -33.79
N LEU A 7 51.05 -34.22 -32.94
CA LEU A 7 51.02 -32.76 -32.85
C LEU A 7 50.57 -32.25 -31.47
N LEU A 8 51.52 -31.62 -30.76
CA LEU A 8 51.29 -30.75 -29.61
C LEU A 8 50.72 -29.41 -30.09
N ILE A 9 49.70 -28.88 -29.41
CA ILE A 9 49.49 -27.44 -29.30
C ILE A 9 49.10 -27.14 -27.84
N ALA A 10 50.07 -26.70 -27.05
CA ALA A 10 49.85 -26.09 -25.75
C ALA A 10 49.56 -24.59 -25.98
N ILE A 11 48.31 -24.17 -25.79
CA ILE A 11 47.93 -22.75 -25.82
C ILE A 11 48.18 -22.18 -24.43
N GLN A 12 49.29 -21.47 -24.26
CA GLN A 12 49.48 -20.61 -23.10
C GLN A 12 48.67 -19.33 -23.30
N PHE A 13 47.62 -19.15 -22.51
CA PHE A 13 46.96 -17.85 -22.40
C PHE A 13 47.85 -16.93 -21.56
N ALA A 14 48.46 -15.94 -22.22
CA ALA A 14 49.10 -14.83 -21.54
C ALA A 14 48.02 -13.96 -20.89
N SER A 15 48.00 -13.93 -19.55
CA SER A 15 47.18 -13.01 -18.77
C SER A 15 47.70 -11.58 -18.92
N CYS A 16 47.18 -10.84 -19.91
CA CYS A 16 47.32 -9.39 -19.94
C CYS A 16 46.42 -8.78 -18.86
N THR A 17 47.03 -8.42 -17.71
CA THR A 17 46.38 -7.55 -16.73
C THR A 17 46.45 -6.12 -17.26
N SER A 18 45.45 -5.75 -18.06
CA SER A 18 45.20 -4.35 -18.42
C SER A 18 44.54 -3.68 -17.22
N SER A 19 45.31 -2.88 -16.48
CA SER A 19 44.82 -2.00 -15.44
C SER A 19 44.04 -0.86 -16.10
N GLN A 20 42.72 -1.02 -16.22
CA GLN A 20 41.84 0.08 -16.59
C GLN A 20 41.61 0.96 -15.36
N LYS A 21 42.34 2.08 -15.30
CA LYS A 21 41.91 3.25 -14.55
C LYS A 21 40.70 3.86 -15.28
N ASN A 22 39.51 3.36 -14.97
CA ASN A 22 38.27 4.02 -15.34
C ASN A 22 38.03 5.18 -14.38
N ASN A 23 38.52 6.37 -14.77
CA ASN A 23 37.91 7.62 -14.35
C ASN A 23 36.59 7.76 -15.11
N SER A 24 35.54 7.14 -14.58
CA SER A 24 34.17 7.55 -14.87
C SER A 24 33.60 8.17 -13.60
N SER A 25 33.47 9.49 -13.62
CA SER A 25 32.41 10.19 -12.91
C SER A 25 31.08 9.52 -13.26
N GLN A 26 30.69 8.57 -12.42
CA GLN A 26 29.45 7.84 -12.51
C GLN A 26 28.50 8.47 -11.50
N ASP A 27 27.50 9.16 -12.02
CA ASP A 27 26.25 9.50 -11.34
C ASP A 27 25.86 8.39 -10.34
N SER A 28 26.09 8.66 -9.05
CA SER A 28 25.58 7.80 -8.00
C SER A 28 24.11 8.16 -7.80
N VAL A 29 23.29 7.48 -8.59
CA VAL A 29 21.90 7.09 -8.34
C VAL A 29 21.42 7.51 -6.95
N LEU A 30 20.52 8.49 -6.91
CA LEU A 30 19.73 8.84 -5.75
C LEU A 30 18.79 7.66 -5.44
N TYR A 31 19.28 6.68 -4.68
CA TYR A 31 18.40 5.76 -3.97
C TYR A 31 17.68 6.58 -2.92
N THR A 32 16.47 7.04 -3.24
CA THR A 32 15.49 7.41 -2.22
C THR A 32 15.34 6.20 -1.31
N GLU A 33 15.81 6.31 -0.06
CA GLU A 33 15.35 5.47 1.04
C GLU A 33 13.85 5.23 0.83
N GLN A 34 13.48 3.99 0.49
CA GLN A 34 12.10 3.65 0.25
C GLN A 34 11.38 3.85 1.57
N SER A 35 10.48 4.85 1.60
CA SER A 35 9.79 5.26 2.83
C SER A 35 9.30 4.04 3.60
N LYS A 36 9.42 4.04 4.93
CA LYS A 36 8.93 2.93 5.76
C LYS A 36 7.46 2.60 5.50
N THR A 37 6.64 3.61 5.18
CA THR A 37 5.23 3.40 4.84
C THR A 37 5.01 2.87 3.43
N ALA A 38 6.01 2.90 2.55
CA ALA A 38 5.90 2.34 1.20
C ALA A 38 5.65 0.82 1.22
N ALA A 39 6.09 0.12 2.28
CA ALA A 39 5.76 -1.30 2.48
C ALA A 39 4.26 -1.52 2.81
N LEU A 40 3.54 -0.49 3.24
CA LEU A 40 2.11 -0.54 3.56
C LEU A 40 1.23 -0.22 2.36
N ALA A 41 1.81 0.30 1.28
CA ALA A 41 1.09 0.76 0.12
C ALA A 41 0.35 -0.38 -0.60
N GLY A 42 -0.73 -0.01 -1.27
CA GLY A 42 -1.54 -0.93 -2.05
C GLY A 42 -3.04 -0.74 -1.84
N THR A 43 -3.78 -1.68 -2.42
CA THR A 43 -5.23 -1.81 -2.28
C THR A 43 -5.54 -3.04 -1.45
N TYR A 44 -6.40 -2.87 -0.46
CA TYR A 44 -6.86 -3.92 0.44
C TYR A 44 -8.37 -4.06 0.27
N TYR A 45 -8.87 -5.28 0.28
CA TYR A 45 -10.25 -5.60 -0.02
C TYR A 45 -10.93 -6.32 1.14
N TYR A 46 -12.20 -6.03 1.34
CA TYR A 46 -13.08 -6.71 2.27
C TYR A 46 -14.34 -7.19 1.53
N GLY A 47 -14.86 -8.33 1.97
CA GLY A 47 -16.08 -8.90 1.43
C GLY A 47 -15.88 -9.65 0.12
N GLY A 48 -16.91 -9.67 -0.72
CA GLY A 48 -16.94 -10.46 -1.94
C GLY A 48 -17.89 -9.86 -2.97
N ASP A 49 -19.03 -10.53 -3.19
CA ASP A 49 -20.04 -10.15 -4.17
C ASP A 49 -21.01 -9.11 -3.56
N PRO A 50 -21.17 -7.90 -4.14
CA PRO A 50 -22.04 -6.85 -3.61
C PRO A 50 -23.51 -7.26 -3.53
N GLU A 51 -23.95 -8.20 -4.36
CA GLU A 51 -25.33 -8.71 -4.33
C GLU A 51 -25.55 -9.73 -3.20
N LYS A 52 -24.47 -10.19 -2.56
CA LYS A 52 -24.51 -11.24 -1.53
C LYS A 52 -24.10 -10.75 -0.14
N GLY A 53 -23.56 -9.55 -0.01
CA GLY A 53 -23.24 -8.98 1.29
C GLY A 53 -22.32 -7.76 1.24
N PRO A 54 -21.83 -7.34 2.41
CA PRO A 54 -20.92 -6.23 2.53
C PRO A 54 -19.64 -6.41 1.71
N MET A 55 -19.13 -5.33 1.14
CA MET A 55 -17.85 -5.30 0.44
C MET A 55 -17.22 -3.91 0.49
N GLY A 56 -15.94 -3.81 0.15
CA GLY A 56 -15.27 -2.54 0.05
C GLY A 56 -13.78 -2.65 -0.12
N ASN A 57 -13.12 -1.51 -0.21
CA ASN A 57 -11.67 -1.45 -0.34
C ASN A 57 -11.06 -0.29 0.46
N ILE A 58 -9.78 -0.44 0.77
CA ILE A 58 -8.92 0.58 1.33
C ILE A 58 -7.72 0.75 0.40
N MET A 59 -7.47 1.97 -0.04
CA MET A 59 -6.28 2.33 -0.79
C MET A 59 -5.30 3.08 0.11
N ILE A 60 -4.05 2.63 0.16
CA ILE A 60 -2.98 3.23 0.98
C ILE A 60 -1.92 3.85 0.07
N TYR A 61 -1.71 5.15 0.22
CA TYR A 61 -0.63 5.90 -0.43
C TYR A 61 0.41 6.38 0.60
N PRO A 62 1.70 6.06 0.42
CA PRO A 62 2.75 6.51 1.33
C PRO A 62 3.07 7.99 1.07
N LYS A 63 2.87 8.85 2.06
CA LYS A 63 3.20 10.28 1.98
C LYS A 63 4.63 10.56 2.44
N ASP A 64 5.03 9.96 3.56
CA ASP A 64 6.38 10.01 4.13
C ASP A 64 6.63 8.78 5.03
N ASP A 65 7.75 8.72 5.75
CA ASP A 65 8.15 7.57 6.59
C ASP A 65 7.18 7.20 7.71
N THR A 66 6.26 8.09 8.07
CA THR A 66 5.30 7.88 9.17
C THR A 66 3.87 8.16 8.76
N THR A 67 3.65 8.77 7.60
CA THR A 67 2.34 9.23 7.19
C THR A 67 1.87 8.48 5.95
N VAL A 68 0.63 8.00 6.00
CA VAL A 68 -0.09 7.53 4.82
C VAL A 68 -1.33 8.37 4.59
N LEU A 69 -1.69 8.52 3.33
CA LEU A 69 -3.01 8.95 2.93
C LEU A 69 -3.81 7.68 2.64
N PHE A 70 -5.05 7.62 3.13
CA PHE A 70 -5.91 6.48 2.89
C PHE A 70 -7.26 6.92 2.35
N ASN A 71 -7.76 6.16 1.38
CA ASN A 71 -9.16 6.19 0.99
C ASN A 71 -9.80 4.87 1.41
N ILE A 72 -10.99 4.94 2.01
CA ILE A 72 -11.83 3.80 2.32
C ILE A 72 -13.16 3.98 1.63
N ASP A 73 -13.64 2.94 0.95
CA ASP A 73 -14.91 2.90 0.22
C ASP A 73 -15.60 1.57 0.50
N LEU A 74 -16.76 1.64 1.18
CA LEU A 74 -17.49 0.49 1.68
C LEU A 74 -18.95 0.53 1.24
N ASN A 75 -19.53 -0.65 1.07
CA ASN A 75 -20.95 -0.88 0.88
C ASN A 75 -21.40 -2.03 1.79
N ILE A 76 -22.56 -1.89 2.44
CA ILE A 76 -23.07 -2.92 3.38
C ILE A 76 -23.94 -4.00 2.72
N GLY A 77 -24.11 -3.94 1.40
CA GLY A 77 -24.93 -4.88 0.62
C GLY A 77 -26.43 -4.73 0.86
N PRO A 78 -27.25 -5.71 0.39
CA PRO A 78 -28.69 -5.68 0.56
C PRO A 78 -29.13 -5.74 2.04
N PRO A 79 -30.34 -5.21 2.37
CA PRO A 79 -31.31 -4.61 1.45
C PRO A 79 -31.15 -3.10 1.27
N SER A 80 -30.39 -2.41 2.14
CA SER A 80 -30.30 -0.94 2.09
C SER A 80 -29.24 -0.44 1.13
N TYR A 81 -28.21 -1.24 0.84
CA TYR A 81 -27.08 -0.88 0.00
C TYR A 81 -26.42 0.44 0.41
N ASN A 82 -26.44 0.76 1.71
CA ASN A 82 -25.78 1.96 2.18
C ASN A 82 -24.28 1.86 1.90
N SER A 83 -23.72 2.95 1.39
CA SER A 83 -22.30 3.08 1.14
C SER A 83 -21.71 4.20 1.97
N GLY A 84 -20.41 4.14 2.16
CA GLY A 84 -19.66 5.23 2.76
C GLY A 84 -18.26 5.31 2.21
N GLN A 85 -17.80 6.54 1.95
CA GLN A 85 -16.46 6.81 1.48
C GLN A 85 -15.80 7.90 2.33
N LEU A 86 -14.53 7.69 2.66
CA LEU A 86 -13.72 8.64 3.41
C LEU A 86 -12.31 8.69 2.81
N PHE A 87 -11.75 9.89 2.73
CA PHE A 87 -10.35 10.13 2.38
C PHE A 87 -9.70 10.99 3.45
N ASP A 88 -8.64 10.50 4.08
CA ASP A 88 -7.97 11.19 5.18
C ASP A 88 -6.51 10.73 5.35
N THR A 89 -5.85 11.23 6.40
CA THR A 89 -4.47 10.95 6.74
C THR A 89 -4.35 10.07 7.98
N LEU A 90 -3.40 9.15 7.99
CA LEU A 90 -3.01 8.38 9.17
C LEU A 90 -1.54 8.59 9.50
N ILE A 91 -1.26 8.80 10.79
CA ILE A 91 0.10 8.77 11.33
C ILE A 91 0.35 7.37 11.88
N VAL A 92 1.24 6.65 11.23
CA VAL A 92 1.61 5.26 11.53
C VAL A 92 2.82 5.22 12.46
N LYS A 93 2.67 4.49 13.57
CA LYS A 93 3.74 4.15 14.52
C LYS A 93 3.69 2.67 14.82
N ASN A 94 4.79 1.96 14.63
CA ASN A 94 4.88 0.50 14.86
C ASN A 94 3.77 -0.28 14.13
N ASN A 95 3.53 0.03 12.86
CA ASN A 95 2.47 -0.58 12.03
C ASN A 95 1.05 -0.42 12.59
N GLN A 96 0.82 0.61 13.40
CA GLN A 96 -0.50 0.96 13.93
C GLN A 96 -0.76 2.45 13.75
N ALA A 97 -2.01 2.82 13.52
CA ALA A 97 -2.48 4.20 13.55
C ALA A 97 -3.77 4.32 14.36
N ILE A 98 -3.99 5.48 14.97
CA ILE A 98 -5.27 5.86 15.57
C ILE A 98 -5.88 6.95 14.70
N TYR A 99 -7.00 6.62 14.06
CA TYR A 99 -7.82 7.60 13.36
C TYR A 99 -8.76 8.27 14.36
N VAL A 100 -8.92 9.59 14.26
CA VAL A 100 -9.90 10.34 15.03
C VAL A 100 -10.61 11.32 14.09
N ASN A 101 -11.93 11.28 14.05
CA ASN A 101 -12.74 12.28 13.37
C ASN A 101 -13.76 12.87 14.35
N ASN A 102 -13.65 14.18 14.55
CA ASN A 102 -14.50 14.95 15.47
C ASN A 102 -15.38 15.96 14.71
N LYS A 103 -15.60 15.78 13.41
CA LYS A 103 -16.21 16.80 12.54
C LYS A 103 -17.62 17.22 12.94
N ASP A 104 -18.37 16.38 13.67
CA ASP A 104 -19.79 16.62 13.90
C ASP A 104 -20.15 17.02 15.35
N GLY A 105 -19.17 17.25 16.22
CA GLY A 105 -19.42 17.73 17.58
C GLY A 105 -20.29 16.79 18.44
N SER A 106 -20.50 15.55 18.00
CA SER A 106 -21.16 14.51 18.79
C SER A 106 -20.26 14.09 19.94
N ASP A 107 -20.83 14.02 21.14
CA ASP A 107 -20.17 13.52 22.35
C ASP A 107 -19.85 12.02 22.15
N GLY A 108 -18.73 11.73 21.49
CA GLY A 108 -18.28 10.37 21.17
C GLY A 108 -17.36 10.30 19.95
N GLY A 109 -17.65 11.09 18.90
CA GLY A 109 -16.87 11.14 17.66
C GLY A 109 -16.65 9.79 16.97
N CYS A 110 -15.66 9.77 16.08
CA CYS A 110 -15.16 8.57 15.42
C CYS A 110 -13.75 8.26 15.92
N LYS A 111 -13.50 7.01 16.28
CA LYS A 111 -12.14 6.56 16.58
C LYS A 111 -11.90 5.14 16.12
N TRP A 112 -10.89 4.98 15.26
CA TRP A 112 -10.45 3.67 14.81
C TRP A 112 -9.02 3.39 15.25
N GLU A 113 -8.81 2.16 15.73
CA GLU A 113 -7.50 1.54 15.72
C GLU A 113 -7.31 0.83 14.39
N VAL A 114 -6.28 1.24 13.65
CA VAL A 114 -5.91 0.68 12.35
C VAL A 114 -4.58 -0.06 12.52
N ASN A 115 -4.57 -1.37 12.30
CA ASN A 115 -3.35 -2.18 12.38
C ASN A 115 -2.98 -2.71 11.00
N PHE A 116 -1.70 -2.57 10.64
CA PHE A 116 -1.13 -3.06 9.39
C PHE A 116 -0.37 -4.36 9.67
N LEU A 117 -0.83 -5.47 9.10
CA LEU A 117 -0.38 -6.84 9.38
C LEU A 117 0.27 -7.49 8.15
N GLY A 118 1.19 -6.78 7.49
CA GLY A 118 1.82 -7.26 6.26
C GLY A 118 0.80 -7.31 5.12
N ASP A 119 0.13 -8.45 4.95
CA ASP A 119 -0.84 -8.74 3.88
C ASP A 119 -2.29 -8.38 4.23
N SER A 120 -2.53 -7.77 5.39
CA SER A 120 -3.86 -7.27 5.74
C SER A 120 -3.83 -5.98 6.56
N ILE A 121 -4.96 -5.30 6.56
CA ILE A 121 -5.28 -4.20 7.48
C ILE A 121 -6.44 -4.67 8.36
N THR A 122 -6.36 -4.44 9.66
CA THR A 122 -7.54 -4.54 10.53
C THR A 122 -7.94 -3.17 11.02
N ILE A 123 -9.24 -2.91 10.99
CA ILE A 123 -9.84 -1.69 11.55
C ILE A 123 -10.78 -2.13 12.65
N LYS A 124 -10.70 -1.44 13.78
CA LYS A 124 -11.61 -1.62 14.90
C LYS A 124 -12.00 -0.28 15.50
N THR A 125 -13.28 -0.09 15.72
CA THR A 125 -13.80 1.04 16.47
C THR A 125 -13.44 0.88 17.95
N VAL A 126 -12.91 1.95 18.54
CA VAL A 126 -12.48 2.00 19.94
C VAL A 126 -13.20 3.11 20.69
N ASP A 127 -13.15 3.07 22.02
CA ASP A 127 -13.75 4.08 22.91
C ASP A 127 -15.26 4.33 22.70
N ASN A 128 -15.97 3.36 22.12
CA ASN A 128 -17.37 3.47 21.70
C ASN A 128 -17.65 4.65 20.73
N ALA A 129 -16.62 5.07 19.99
CA ALA A 129 -16.66 6.20 19.06
C ALA A 129 -17.07 5.74 17.64
N TYR A 130 -18.34 5.35 17.49
CA TYR A 130 -18.90 4.78 16.25
C TYR A 130 -19.35 5.82 15.21
N ASP A 131 -19.37 7.10 15.57
CA ASP A 131 -19.97 8.14 14.73
C ASP A 131 -18.95 8.73 13.76
N CYS A 132 -18.76 8.02 12.65
CA CYS A 132 -17.73 8.35 11.65
C CYS A 132 -18.21 9.20 10.48
N GLY A 133 -19.52 9.49 10.40
CA GLY A 133 -20.08 10.46 9.47
C GLY A 133 -19.85 10.18 7.97
N PHE A 134 -19.29 9.03 7.61
CA PHE A 134 -18.87 8.73 6.23
C PHE A 134 -19.87 7.86 5.45
N GLY A 135 -20.94 7.38 6.10
CA GLY A 135 -22.01 6.61 5.47
C GLY A 135 -23.07 6.14 6.47
N GLY A 136 -24.34 6.11 6.06
CA GLY A 136 -25.44 5.73 6.95
C GLY A 136 -25.38 4.25 7.35
N ASN A 137 -25.26 3.93 8.64
CA ASN A 137 -25.10 2.56 9.14
C ASN A 137 -23.92 1.78 8.52
N VAL A 138 -22.89 2.48 8.05
CA VAL A 138 -21.67 1.86 7.51
C VAL A 138 -20.62 1.78 8.62
N SER A 139 -20.06 0.59 8.82
CA SER A 139 -18.97 0.35 9.76
C SER A 139 -17.70 0.00 8.99
N ALA A 140 -16.57 0.59 9.40
CA ALA A 140 -15.26 0.25 8.87
C ALA A 140 -14.62 -0.96 9.58
N ASP A 141 -15.23 -1.46 10.66
CA ASP A 141 -14.69 -2.59 11.43
C ASP A 141 -14.56 -3.83 10.54
N GLY A 142 -13.35 -4.39 10.48
CA GLY A 142 -13.11 -5.55 9.62
C GLY A 142 -11.63 -5.87 9.42
N SER A 143 -11.41 -6.92 8.63
CA SER A 143 -10.09 -7.30 8.12
C SER A 143 -10.10 -7.21 6.61
N TYR A 144 -9.13 -6.48 6.06
CA TYR A 144 -9.00 -6.17 4.65
C TYR A 144 -7.73 -6.83 4.14
N SER A 145 -7.85 -7.76 3.20
CA SER A 145 -6.71 -8.48 2.64
C SER A 145 -6.15 -7.73 1.43
N VAL A 146 -4.83 -7.73 1.25
CA VAL A 146 -4.22 -7.11 0.08
C VAL A 146 -4.75 -7.75 -1.21
N SER A 147 -5.15 -6.92 -2.17
CA SER A 147 -5.53 -7.32 -3.53
C SER A 147 -4.51 -6.86 -4.56
N ASP A 148 -3.85 -5.73 -4.32
CA ASP A 148 -2.79 -5.19 -5.17
C ASP A 148 -1.75 -4.44 -4.32
N ARG A 149 -0.46 -4.59 -4.65
CA ARG A 149 0.67 -3.91 -4.00
C ARG A 149 1.13 -2.66 -4.75
N GLN A 150 0.57 -2.38 -5.92
CA GLN A 150 0.87 -1.15 -6.64
C GLN A 150 0.44 0.08 -5.83
N ILE A 151 1.33 1.08 -5.77
CA ILE A 151 1.02 2.34 -5.09
C ILE A 151 -0.11 3.05 -5.86
N PRO A 152 -1.30 3.24 -5.25
CA PRO A 152 -2.43 3.86 -5.91
C PRO A 152 -2.12 5.34 -6.16
N LYS A 153 -2.38 5.84 -7.37
CA LYS A 153 -2.14 7.26 -7.71
C LYS A 153 -3.37 8.14 -7.49
N TYR A 154 -4.55 7.54 -7.60
CA TYR A 154 -5.84 8.19 -7.48
C TYR A 154 -6.90 7.20 -7.00
N PHE A 155 -8.04 7.73 -6.60
CA PHE A 155 -9.28 7.00 -6.36
C PHE A 155 -10.44 7.72 -7.04
N ILE A 156 -11.58 7.03 -7.17
CA ILE A 156 -12.82 7.59 -7.71
C ILE A 156 -13.74 7.90 -6.55
N THR A 157 -14.30 9.11 -6.49
CA THR A 157 -15.25 9.48 -5.44
C THR A 157 -16.62 8.85 -5.68
N MET A 158 -17.49 8.86 -4.67
CA MET A 158 -18.89 8.40 -4.83
C MET A 158 -19.66 9.21 -5.89
N GLU A 159 -19.26 10.45 -6.18
CA GLU A 159 -19.79 11.29 -7.26
C GLU A 159 -19.23 10.94 -8.65
N GLY A 160 -18.20 10.08 -8.70
CA GLY A 160 -17.54 9.66 -9.94
C GLY A 160 -16.31 10.48 -10.31
N ASP A 161 -15.87 11.41 -9.45
CA ASP A 161 -14.72 12.27 -9.74
C ASP A 161 -13.39 11.57 -9.45
N THR A 162 -12.36 11.88 -10.24
CA THR A 162 -10.99 11.39 -9.97
C THR A 162 -10.27 12.29 -8.97
N THR A 163 -9.85 11.72 -7.85
CA THR A 163 -9.05 12.40 -6.82
C THR A 163 -7.66 11.77 -6.72
N TYR A 164 -6.62 12.59 -6.81
CA TYR A 164 -5.22 12.14 -6.73
C TYR A 164 -4.71 12.27 -5.30
N PHE A 165 -3.92 11.28 -4.86
CA PHE A 165 -3.33 11.28 -3.51
C PHE A 165 -2.28 12.39 -3.31
N ASN A 166 -1.58 12.80 -4.37
CA ASN A 166 -0.41 13.67 -4.29
C ASN A 166 -0.66 15.12 -4.78
N LYS A 167 -1.90 15.62 -4.68
CA LYS A 167 -2.24 17.00 -5.04
C LYS A 167 -1.67 18.02 -4.07
#